data_AF-A0A1F7YFV9-F1
#
_entry.id   AF-A0A1F7YFV9-F1
#
_cell.length_a   1.000
_cell.length_b   1.000
_cell.length_c   1.000
_cell.angle_alpha   90.00
_cell.angle_beta   90.00
_cell.angle_gamma   90.00
#
_symmetry.space_group_name_H-M   'P 1'
#
loop_
_entity.id
_entity.type
_entity.pdbx_description
1 polymer ?
#
loop_
_entity_poly.entity_id
_entity_poly.type
_entity_poly.pdbx_seq_one_letter_code
_entity_poly.pdbx_strand_id
1 'polypeptide(L)'
;MNKVDTKAKVLDIAMNLNRLGNWAADDYDAKKERIKTFLGNTTFYIKSLDTSQFPVTFANTFKDFNREYTLLEKEALVRPKETIVWAEKMMTWGNILTHRSKLLD
;
A
#
# COMPACT_ATOMS: atom_id res chain seq x y z
N MET A 1 -11.34 6.20 16.57
CA MET A 1 -11.59 6.38 15.11
C MET A 1 -12.86 5.61 14.76
N ASN A 2 -13.80 6.14 13.99
CA ASN A 2 -15.00 5.38 13.61
C ASN A 2 -14.67 4.43 12.43
N LYS A 3 -15.41 3.33 12.27
CA LYS A 3 -15.15 2.31 11.24
C LYS A 3 -15.09 2.85 9.81
N VAL A 4 -15.95 3.84 9.51
CA VAL A 4 -16.04 4.50 8.20
C VAL A 4 -14.72 5.19 7.84
N ASP A 5 -14.07 5.86 8.79
CA ASP A 5 -12.76 6.51 8.59
C ASP A 5 -11.63 5.48 8.36
N THR A 6 -11.68 4.35 9.07
CA THR A 6 -10.71 3.25 8.89
C THR A 6 -10.78 2.65 7.49
N LYS A 7 -11.99 2.33 7.01
CA LYS A 7 -12.18 1.77 5.66
C LYS A 7 -11.72 2.74 4.58
N ALA A 8 -12.06 4.03 4.71
CA ALA A 8 -11.63 5.07 3.77
C ALA A 8 -10.11 5.14 3.67
N LYS A 9 -9.40 5.17 4.81
CA LYS A 9 -7.93 5.17 4.84
C LYS A 9 -7.31 3.93 4.20
N VAL A 10 -7.90 2.75 4.43
CA VAL A 10 -7.44 1.51 3.78
C VAL A 10 -7.62 1.59 2.25
N LEU A 11 -8.71 2.18 1.77
CA LEU A 11 -8.93 2.40 0.34
C LEU A 11 -7.96 3.43 -0.25
N ASP A 12 -7.62 4.49 0.49
CA ASP A 12 -6.61 5.46 0.07
C ASP A 12 -5.21 4.82 -0.05
N ILE A 13 -4.84 3.97 0.91
CA ILE A 13 -3.63 3.16 0.83
C ILE A 13 -3.67 2.29 -0.44
N ALA A 14 -4.75 1.54 -0.64
CA ALA A 14 -4.93 0.66 -1.79
C ALA A 14 -4.79 1.38 -3.14
N MET A 15 -5.42 2.55 -3.26
CA MET A 15 -5.33 3.40 -4.45
C MET A 15 -3.90 3.91 -4.69
N ASN A 16 -3.19 4.31 -3.62
CA ASN A 16 -1.80 4.74 -3.75
C ASN A 16 -0.88 3.61 -4.19
N LEU A 17 -1.06 2.38 -3.69
CA LEU A 17 -0.30 1.22 -4.14
C LEU A 17 -0.50 0.96 -5.65
N ASN A 18 -1.75 1.06 -6.12
CA ASN A 18 -2.05 0.93 -7.54
C ASN A 18 -1.39 2.04 -8.38
N ARG A 19 -1.38 3.30 -7.90
CA ARG A 19 -0.67 4.40 -8.58
C ARG A 19 0.84 4.17 -8.62
N LEU A 20 1.43 3.77 -7.49
CA LEU A 20 2.85 3.47 -7.37
C LEU A 20 3.27 2.36 -8.34
N GLY A 21 2.52 1.27 -8.39
CA GLY A 21 2.79 0.18 -9.31
C GLY A 21 2.66 0.61 -10.77
N ASN A 22 1.58 1.29 -11.16
CA ASN A 22 1.43 1.79 -12.53
C ASN A 22 2.58 2.73 -12.95
N TRP A 23 3.01 3.64 -12.07
CA TRP A 23 4.13 4.53 -12.36
C TRP A 23 5.46 3.79 -12.54
N ALA A 24 5.73 2.84 -11.65
CA ALA A 24 6.94 2.03 -11.71
C ALA A 24 6.97 1.10 -12.94
N ALA A 25 5.82 0.58 -13.36
CA ALA A 25 5.69 -0.23 -14.57
C ALA A 25 5.92 0.59 -15.86
N ASP A 26 5.40 1.82 -15.88
CA ASP A 26 5.51 2.71 -17.05
C ASP A 26 6.94 3.25 -17.21
N ASP A 27 7.50 3.86 -16.16
CA ASP A 27 8.91 4.29 -16.11
C ASP A 27 9.24 4.70 -14.67
N TYR A 28 9.93 3.82 -13.94
CA TYR A 28 10.31 4.07 -12.55
C TYR A 28 11.31 5.23 -12.44
N ASP A 29 12.31 5.28 -13.30
CA ASP A 29 13.42 6.23 -13.17
C ASP A 29 12.94 7.66 -13.46
N ALA A 30 12.09 7.86 -14.48
CA ALA A 30 11.48 9.15 -14.77
C ALA A 30 10.46 9.60 -13.70
N LYS A 31 9.85 8.67 -12.96
CA LYS A 31 8.82 8.97 -11.95
C LYS A 31 9.31 8.85 -10.51
N LYS A 32 10.61 8.66 -10.29
CA LYS A 32 11.21 8.34 -8.98
C LYS A 32 10.79 9.28 -7.86
N GLU A 33 10.85 10.59 -8.08
CA GLU A 33 10.49 11.56 -7.03
C GLU A 33 8.99 11.51 -6.69
N ARG A 34 8.12 11.34 -7.70
CA ARG A 34 6.68 11.15 -7.47
C ARG A 34 6.42 9.86 -6.67
N ILE A 35 7.10 8.77 -7.02
CA ILE A 35 7.02 7.49 -6.32
C ILE A 35 7.43 7.66 -4.85
N LYS A 36 8.54 8.34 -4.57
CA LYS A 36 8.99 8.63 -3.19
C LYS A 36 7.97 9.44 -2.39
N THR A 37 7.39 10.49 -2.98
CA THR A 37 6.35 11.28 -2.30
C THR A 37 5.16 10.42 -1.92
N PHE A 38 4.66 9.60 -2.86
CA PHE A 38 3.49 8.76 -2.61
C PHE A 38 3.79 7.57 -1.68
N LEU A 39 5.02 7.05 -1.66
CA LEU A 39 5.47 6.13 -0.62
C LEU A 39 5.41 6.77 0.77
N GLY A 40 5.93 7.99 0.93
CA GLY A 40 5.85 8.72 2.19
C GLY A 40 4.41 8.91 2.68
N ASN A 41 3.50 9.33 1.79
CA ASN A 41 2.08 9.48 2.10
C ASN A 41 1.44 8.13 2.50
N THR A 42 1.76 7.07 1.77
CA THR A 42 1.23 5.72 2.03
C THR A 42 1.70 5.21 3.40
N THR A 43 2.98 5.39 3.71
CA THR A 43 3.57 5.05 5.01
C THR A 43 2.94 5.85 6.15
N PHE A 44 2.65 7.14 5.94
CA PHE A 44 1.94 7.96 6.91
C PHE A 44 0.53 7.40 7.19
N TYR A 45 -0.24 7.08 6.14
CA TYR A 45 -1.58 6.49 6.30
C TYR A 45 -1.54 5.16 7.03
N ILE A 46 -0.62 4.26 6.66
CA ILE A 46 -0.43 2.97 7.34
C ILE A 46 -0.19 3.16 8.84
N LYS A 47 0.70 4.09 9.21
CA LYS A 47 1.03 4.36 10.63
C LYS A 47 -0.11 5.06 11.39
N SER A 48 -1.02 5.74 10.68
CA SER A 48 -2.17 6.43 11.29
C SER A 48 -3.35 5.52 11.60
N LEU A 49 -3.34 4.26 11.11
CA LEU A 49 -4.42 3.31 11.34
C LEU A 49 -4.37 2.75 12.77
N ASP A 50 -5.51 2.79 13.46
CA ASP A 50 -5.70 2.03 14.68
C ASP A 50 -6.06 0.58 14.34
N THR A 51 -5.06 -0.29 14.32
CA THR A 51 -5.23 -1.71 13.98
C THR A 51 -5.88 -2.53 15.09
N SER A 52 -6.05 -1.98 16.30
CA SER A 52 -6.64 -2.71 17.44
C SER A 52 -8.12 -3.04 17.22
N GLN A 53 -8.78 -2.27 16.36
CA GLN A 53 -10.20 -2.38 16.05
C GLN A 53 -10.47 -3.25 14.81
N PHE A 54 -9.44 -3.86 14.21
CA PHE A 54 -9.64 -4.66 13.00
C PHE A 54 -10.29 -5.99 13.34
N PRO A 55 -11.33 -6.40 12.58
CA PRO A 55 -11.82 -7.77 12.64
C PRO A 55 -10.68 -8.74 12.36
N VAL A 56 -10.63 -9.87 13.07
CA VAL A 56 -9.53 -10.86 12.98
C VAL A 56 -9.23 -11.26 11.53
N THR A 57 -10.27 -11.40 10.71
CA THR A 57 -10.16 -11.76 9.28
C THR A 57 -9.45 -10.70 8.45
N PHE A 58 -9.63 -9.40 8.75
CA PHE A 58 -8.91 -8.32 8.09
C PHE A 58 -7.53 -8.09 8.70
N ALA A 59 -7.39 -8.24 10.02
CA ALA A 59 -6.13 -8.05 10.75
C ALA A 59 -5.00 -8.95 10.19
N ASN A 60 -5.30 -10.22 9.89
CA ASN A 60 -4.33 -11.13 9.28
C ASN A 60 -3.87 -10.65 7.90
N THR A 61 -4.81 -10.23 7.04
CA THR A 61 -4.47 -9.64 5.73
C THR A 61 -3.60 -8.41 5.88
N PHE A 62 -3.96 -7.50 6.79
CA PHE A 62 -3.22 -6.26 6.98
C PHE A 62 -1.82 -6.51 7.54
N LYS A 63 -1.65 -7.52 8.40
CA LYS A 63 -0.35 -7.94 8.92
C LYS A 63 0.58 -8.41 7.80
N ASP A 64 0.09 -9.28 6.91
CA ASP A 64 0.88 -9.75 5.77
C ASP A 64 1.20 -8.59 4.80
N PHE A 65 0.23 -7.74 4.51
CA PHE A 65 0.44 -6.53 3.73
C PHE A 65 1.56 -5.67 4.32
N ASN A 66 1.48 -5.35 5.62
CA ASN A 66 2.42 -4.44 6.26
C ASN A 66 3.86 -5.01 6.26
N ARG A 67 4.01 -6.34 6.41
CA ARG A 67 5.30 -7.02 6.26
C ARG A 67 5.87 -6.81 4.86
N GLU A 68 5.09 -7.12 3.83
CA GLU A 68 5.54 -7.00 2.44
C GLU A 68 5.80 -5.55 2.03
N TYR A 69 4.91 -4.63 2.39
CA TYR A 69 5.04 -3.21 2.09
C TYR A 69 6.34 -2.63 2.67
N THR A 70 6.73 -3.02 3.89
CA THR A 70 7.98 -2.56 4.50
C THR A 70 9.21 -2.95 3.67
N LEU A 71 9.18 -4.10 2.99
CA LEU A 71 10.25 -4.54 2.09
C LEU A 71 10.22 -3.73 0.80
N LEU A 72 9.03 -3.62 0.19
CA LEU A 72 8.84 -2.88 -1.06
C LEU A 72 9.19 -1.39 -0.93
N GLU A 73 8.84 -0.75 0.19
CA GLU A 73 9.22 0.64 0.49
C GLU A 73 10.73 0.81 0.47
N LYS A 74 11.47 -0.05 1.18
CA LYS A 74 12.94 0.01 1.25
C LYS A 74 13.58 -0.19 -0.13
N GLU A 75 13.08 -1.15 -0.91
CA GLU A 75 13.55 -1.38 -2.28
C GLU A 75 13.40 -0.12 -3.15
N ALA A 76 12.25 0.56 -3.04
CA ALA A 76 11.96 1.75 -3.82
C ALA A 76 12.63 3.05 -3.33
N LEU A 77 13.24 3.08 -2.15
CA LEU A 77 14.05 4.22 -1.73
C LEU A 77 15.42 4.25 -2.43
N VAL A 78 15.95 3.08 -2.78
CA VAL A 78 17.21 2.94 -3.51
C VAL A 78 16.92 2.91 -5.01
N ARG A 79 16.35 1.78 -5.47
CA ARG A 79 15.81 1.44 -6.79
C ARG A 79 15.52 -0.07 -6.76
N PRO A 80 14.30 -0.55 -7.08
CA PRO A 80 14.05 -1.98 -7.14
C PRO A 80 14.94 -2.65 -8.20
N LYS A 81 15.41 -3.86 -7.91
CA LYS A 81 16.22 -4.64 -8.87
C LYS A 81 15.42 -4.99 -10.12
N GLU A 82 14.17 -5.40 -9.92
CA GLU A 82 13.19 -5.75 -10.95
C GLU A 82 11.97 -4.83 -10.80
N THR A 83 11.99 -3.68 -11.48
CA THR A 83 10.95 -2.64 -11.33
C THR A 83 9.55 -3.12 -11.69
N ILE A 84 9.42 -3.97 -12.72
CA ILE A 84 8.14 -4.57 -13.13
C ILE A 84 7.60 -5.49 -12.04
N VAL A 85 8.43 -6.36 -11.47
CA VAL A 85 8.01 -7.27 -10.38
C VAL A 85 7.60 -6.48 -9.15
N TRP A 86 8.33 -5.41 -8.82
CA TRP A 86 7.96 -4.51 -7.73
C TRP A 86 6.60 -3.83 -7.99
N ALA A 87 6.38 -3.36 -9.21
CA ALA A 87 5.13 -2.75 -9.62
C ALA A 87 3.93 -3.70 -9.50
N GLU A 88 4.09 -4.94 -10.00
CA GLU A 88 3.07 -5.98 -9.91
C GLU A 88 2.70 -6.30 -8.45
N LYS A 89 3.70 -6.39 -7.55
CA LYS A 89 3.47 -6.60 -6.11
C LYS A 89 2.70 -5.45 -5.49
N MET A 90 3.05 -4.20 -5.82
CA MET A 90 2.31 -3.02 -5.35
C MET A 90 0.84 -3.06 -5.79
N MET A 91 0.58 -3.31 -7.08
CA MET A 91 -0.79 -3.41 -7.60
C MET A 91 -1.56 -4.60 -7.00
N THR A 92 -0.89 -5.73 -6.80
CA THR A 92 -1.48 -6.91 -6.17
C THR A 92 -1.99 -6.58 -4.78
N TRP A 93 -1.16 -5.93 -3.95
CA TRP A 93 -1.59 -5.48 -2.62
C TRP A 93 -2.67 -4.40 -2.69
N GLY A 94 -2.59 -3.46 -3.65
CA GLY A 94 -3.66 -2.50 -3.90
C GLY A 94 -5.01 -3.18 -4.15
N ASN A 95 -5.03 -4.22 -4.99
CA ASN A 95 -6.26 -4.97 -5.30
C ASN A 95 -6.75 -5.81 -4.12
N ILE A 96 -5.85 -6.47 -3.38
CA ILE A 96 -6.19 -7.22 -2.17
C ILE A 96 -6.82 -6.31 -1.12
N LEU A 97 -6.18 -5.17 -0.81
CA LEU A 97 -6.71 -4.24 0.19
C LEU A 97 -8.04 -3.63 -0.24
N THR A 98 -8.18 -3.28 -1.52
CA THR A 98 -9.47 -2.81 -2.07
C THR A 98 -10.58 -3.82 -1.80
N HIS A 99 -10.35 -5.10 -2.14
CA HIS A 99 -11.34 -6.15 -1.94
C HIS A 99 -11.63 -6.41 -0.45
N ARG A 100 -10.58 -6.49 0.37
CA ARG A 100 -10.66 -6.87 1.78
C ARG A 100 -11.17 -5.75 2.69
N SER A 101 -11.12 -4.50 2.23
CA SER A 101 -11.69 -3.34 2.94
C SER A 101 -13.19 -3.48 3.24
N LYS A 102 -13.92 -4.31 2.47
CA LYS A 102 -15.35 -4.64 2.71
C LYS A 102 -15.61 -5.34 4.05
N LEU A 103 -14.55 -5.85 4.69
CA LEU A 103 -14.63 -6.46 6.02
C LEU A 103 -14.58 -5.42 7.15
N LEU A 104 -14.39 -4.13 6.83
CA LEU A 104 -14.26 -3.04 7.81
C LEU A 104 -15.55 -2.24 8.03
N ASP A 105 -16.65 -2.64 7.39
CA ASP A 105 -17.97 -2.01 7.56
C ASP A 105 -18.63 -2.34 8.92
#